data_AF-A0AAV0UU99-F1
#
_entry.id   AF-A0AAV0UU99-F1
#
_cell.length_a   1.000
_cell.length_b   1.000
_cell.length_c   1.000
_cell.angle_alpha   90.00
_cell.angle_beta   90.00
_cell.angle_gamma   90.00
#
_symmetry.space_group_name_H-M   'P 1'
#
loop_
_entity.id
_entity.type
_entity.pdbx_description
1 polymer ?
#
loop_
_entity_poly.entity_id
_entity_poly.type
_entity_poly.pdbx_seq_one_letter_code
_entity_poly.pdbx_strand_id
1 'polypeptide(L)'
;MEMTSSVMRFALATYFMKRGYVFPPSQASELSWTSPTYKPMIIEYDDVEIGSNEEFTNLVFTHVSNLRQLLVEQRLHDWSRGVVELREYVITNKLVTSLVTLLVTLLKRHEQNAVCIVQIIEHMCFETKGEPSLVFDQFVELLVKALDQCCENKDAGVAIWILRAIHGVLHGLRQYHEQQYDISRQNQRHWQDQNMITEMIYDCLVESIGTKDN
;
A
#
# COMPACT_ATOMS: atom_id res chain seq x y z
N MET A 1 -7.71 24.62 -9.09
CA MET A 1 -7.60 23.83 -10.33
C MET A 1 -7.54 22.36 -9.90
N GLU A 2 -8.66 21.66 -10.02
CA GLU A 2 -9.02 20.44 -9.30
C GLU A 2 -8.88 19.18 -10.17
N MET A 3 -7.69 18.92 -10.74
CA MET A 3 -7.50 17.80 -11.69
C MET A 3 -7.01 16.49 -11.05
N THR A 4 -6.78 16.43 -9.74
CA THR A 4 -6.13 15.25 -9.11
C THR A 4 -7.01 14.52 -8.10
N SER A 5 -8.13 15.14 -7.70
CA SER A 5 -9.30 14.42 -7.15
C SER A 5 -9.99 13.55 -8.21
N SER A 6 -9.61 13.71 -9.49
CA SER A 6 -10.26 13.03 -10.59
C SER A 6 -9.73 11.62 -10.84
N VAL A 7 -8.59 11.17 -10.30
CA VAL A 7 -7.99 9.89 -10.71
C VAL A 7 -8.66 8.69 -10.03
N MET A 8 -8.86 8.71 -8.71
CA MET A 8 -9.67 7.70 -8.03
C MET A 8 -11.13 7.79 -8.47
N ARG A 9 -11.65 9.02 -8.65
CA ARG A 9 -13.00 9.23 -9.23
C ARG A 9 -13.10 8.73 -10.66
N PHE A 10 -12.04 8.80 -11.46
CA PHE A 10 -12.00 8.31 -12.84
C PHE A 10 -11.86 6.79 -12.87
N ALA A 11 -11.04 6.20 -12.00
CA ALA A 11 -10.99 4.75 -11.83
C ALA A 11 -12.37 4.21 -11.39
N LEU A 12 -13.02 4.86 -10.42
CA LEU A 12 -14.39 4.55 -9.99
C LEU A 12 -15.43 4.83 -11.09
N ALA A 13 -15.32 5.92 -11.85
CA ALA A 13 -16.25 6.26 -12.92
C ALA A 13 -16.13 5.31 -14.12
N THR A 14 -14.90 4.97 -14.52
CA THR A 14 -14.63 3.97 -15.58
C THR A 14 -15.13 2.60 -15.14
N TYR A 15 -14.99 2.27 -13.86
CA TYR A 15 -15.55 1.07 -13.25
C TYR A 15 -17.09 1.03 -13.33
N PHE A 16 -17.78 2.11 -12.96
CA PHE A 16 -19.24 2.19 -13.06
C PHE A 16 -19.76 2.23 -14.51
N MET A 17 -19.05 2.88 -15.43
CA MET A 17 -19.39 2.90 -16.85
C MET A 17 -19.28 1.50 -17.49
N LYS A 18 -18.28 0.69 -17.09
CA LYS A 18 -18.09 -0.68 -17.58
C LYS A 18 -19.16 -1.66 -17.08
N ARG A 19 -19.93 -1.32 -16.03
CA ARG A 19 -21.01 -2.14 -15.46
C ARG A 19 -22.44 -1.74 -15.86
N GLY A 20 -22.61 -0.77 -16.76
CA GLY A 20 -23.89 -0.52 -17.42
C GLY A 20 -25.02 -0.04 -16.50
N TYR A 21 -25.01 1.25 -16.15
CA TYR A 21 -26.26 1.93 -15.85
C TYR A 21 -26.93 2.33 -17.16
N VAL A 22 -27.99 1.60 -17.51
CA VAL A 22 -28.92 1.94 -18.58
C VAL A 22 -29.68 3.20 -18.16
N PHE A 23 -29.27 4.35 -18.68
CA PHE A 23 -30.15 5.48 -18.90
C PHE A 23 -30.18 5.74 -20.42
N PRO A 24 -31.37 5.91 -21.02
CA PRO A 24 -31.50 6.04 -22.47
C PRO A 24 -30.84 7.34 -22.98
N PRO A 25 -30.38 7.37 -24.23
CA PRO A 25 -29.48 8.41 -24.72
C PRO A 25 -30.26 9.70 -25.02
N SER A 26 -29.83 10.83 -24.44
CA SER A 26 -30.03 12.12 -25.09
C SER A 26 -28.70 12.62 -25.61
N GLN A 27 -28.69 12.81 -26.93
CA GLN A 27 -27.63 13.25 -27.82
C GLN A 27 -26.77 14.40 -27.26
N ALA A 28 -25.45 14.32 -27.40
CA ALA A 28 -24.65 15.37 -28.06
C ALA A 28 -23.16 15.01 -28.17
N SER A 29 -22.71 15.02 -29.43
CA SER A 29 -21.43 15.48 -29.95
C SER A 29 -20.14 14.71 -29.66
N GLU A 30 -19.75 14.01 -30.72
CA GLU A 30 -18.41 13.70 -31.19
C GLU A 30 -17.38 14.81 -30.90
N LEU A 31 -16.27 14.44 -30.26
CA LEU A 31 -14.98 15.11 -30.44
C LEU A 31 -13.90 14.04 -30.58
N SER A 32 -13.50 13.87 -31.84
CA SER A 32 -12.34 13.13 -32.30
C SER A 32 -11.06 13.67 -31.66
N TRP A 33 -10.35 12.83 -30.91
CA TRP A 33 -8.92 12.99 -30.68
C TRP A 33 -8.23 11.68 -31.06
N THR A 34 -7.47 11.74 -32.14
CA THR A 34 -6.63 10.63 -32.61
C THR A 34 -5.34 10.54 -31.82
N SER A 35 -5.00 9.30 -31.43
CA SER A 35 -3.69 8.76 -30.99
C SER A 35 -3.29 8.92 -29.51
N PRO A 36 -2.50 7.99 -28.91
CA PRO A 36 -1.73 6.90 -29.52
C PRO A 36 -2.19 5.48 -29.16
N THR A 37 -1.80 4.52 -30.01
CA THR A 37 -1.92 3.08 -29.81
C THR A 37 -1.09 2.63 -28.60
N TYR A 38 -1.64 2.72 -27.40
CA TYR A 38 -1.11 2.06 -26.22
C TYR A 38 -1.79 0.70 -26.10
N LYS A 39 -1.04 -0.40 -26.28
CA LYS A 39 -1.53 -1.72 -25.88
C LYS A 39 -1.46 -1.76 -24.35
N PRO A 40 -2.59 -1.84 -23.63
CA PRO A 40 -2.56 -2.10 -22.20
C PRO A 40 -1.85 -3.43 -22.00
N MET A 41 -0.87 -3.48 -21.10
CA MET A 41 -0.31 -4.75 -20.67
C MET A 41 -1.41 -5.45 -19.85
N ILE A 42 -2.10 -6.39 -20.50
CA ILE A 42 -3.07 -7.27 -19.85
C ILE A 42 -2.25 -8.20 -18.95
N ILE A 43 -2.40 -8.04 -17.65
CA ILE A 43 -1.88 -8.98 -16.67
C ILE A 43 -2.84 -10.18 -16.71
N GLU A 44 -2.38 -11.31 -17.23
CA GLU A 44 -3.17 -12.54 -17.26
C GLU A 44 -3.40 -13.06 -15.84
N TYR A 45 -4.66 -13.41 -15.59
CA TYR A 45 -5.18 -13.92 -14.33
C TYR A 45 -4.89 -15.41 -14.24
N ASP A 46 -4.18 -15.83 -13.19
CA ASP A 46 -4.22 -17.22 -12.75
C ASP A 46 -5.03 -17.27 -11.45
N ASP A 47 -6.13 -18.03 -11.51
CA ASP A 47 -7.12 -18.22 -10.46
C ASP A 47 -6.44 -18.74 -9.19
N VAL A 48 -6.25 -17.85 -8.22
CA VAL A 48 -6.05 -18.24 -6.83
C VAL A 48 -7.27 -17.72 -6.09
N GLU A 49 -8.11 -18.65 -5.65
CA GLU A 49 -9.26 -18.43 -4.77
C GLU A 49 -8.82 -17.67 -3.52
N ILE A 50 -8.78 -16.35 -3.61
CA ILE A 50 -8.98 -15.49 -2.47
C ILE A 50 -10.49 -15.26 -2.49
N GLY A 51 -11.21 -15.76 -1.49
CA GLY A 51 -12.62 -15.43 -1.24
C GLY A 51 -12.81 -13.96 -0.83
N SER A 52 -12.15 -13.03 -1.54
CA SER A 52 -12.16 -11.61 -1.35
C SER A 52 -12.79 -10.95 -2.55
N ASN A 53 -13.51 -9.86 -2.29
CA ASN A 53 -14.17 -9.01 -3.25
C ASN A 53 -13.26 -8.70 -4.46
N GLU A 54 -13.44 -9.42 -5.57
CA GLU A 54 -12.67 -9.29 -6.81
C GLU A 54 -12.65 -7.84 -7.31
N GLU A 55 -13.74 -7.10 -7.06
CA GLU A 55 -13.87 -5.69 -7.38
C GLU A 55 -12.90 -4.82 -6.59
N PHE A 56 -12.80 -5.05 -5.27
CA PHE A 56 -11.85 -4.35 -4.41
C PHE A 56 -10.41 -4.66 -4.82
N THR A 57 -10.14 -5.93 -5.10
CA THR A 57 -8.84 -6.39 -5.55
C THR A 57 -8.42 -5.68 -6.84
N ASN A 58 -9.24 -5.72 -7.88
CA ASN A 58 -8.99 -5.05 -9.16
C ASN A 58 -8.81 -3.53 -9.01
N LEU A 59 -9.60 -2.90 -8.13
CA LEU A 59 -9.51 -1.47 -7.84
C LEU A 59 -8.15 -1.13 -7.21
N VAL A 60 -7.73 -1.83 -6.17
CA VAL A 60 -6.45 -1.58 -5.50
C VAL A 60 -5.27 -1.86 -6.43
N PHE A 61 -5.31 -2.93 -7.23
CA PHE A 61 -4.29 -3.21 -8.24
C PHE A 61 -4.12 -2.04 -9.21
N THR A 62 -5.24 -1.54 -9.76
CA THR A 62 -5.24 -0.40 -10.68
C THR A 62 -4.70 0.85 -9.99
N HIS A 63 -5.12 1.09 -8.75
CA HIS A 63 -4.71 2.26 -7.99
C HIS A 63 -3.21 2.24 -7.66
N VAL A 64 -2.67 1.10 -7.21
CA VAL A 64 -1.23 0.91 -6.95
C VAL A 64 -0.42 1.10 -8.25
N SER A 65 -0.92 0.61 -9.39
CA SER A 65 -0.29 0.84 -10.69
C SER A 65 -0.22 2.33 -11.05
N ASN A 66 -1.32 3.06 -10.86
CA ASN A 66 -1.37 4.50 -11.10
C ASN A 66 -0.43 5.26 -10.15
N LEU A 67 -0.41 4.89 -8.87
CA LEU A 67 0.53 5.47 -7.89
C LEU A 67 1.98 5.23 -8.29
N ARG A 68 2.33 4.03 -8.75
CA ARG A 68 3.67 3.75 -9.27
C ARG A 68 4.02 4.66 -10.44
N GLN A 69 3.10 4.84 -11.39
CA GLN A 69 3.32 5.74 -12.52
C GLN A 69 3.57 7.19 -12.04
N LEU A 70 2.78 7.68 -11.09
CA LEU A 70 2.99 9.01 -10.51
C LEU A 70 4.35 9.16 -9.81
N LEU A 71 4.86 8.11 -9.15
CA LEU A 71 6.23 8.11 -8.59
C LEU A 71 7.29 8.17 -9.68
N VAL A 72 7.14 7.39 -10.76
CA VAL A 72 8.09 7.39 -11.90
C VAL A 72 8.11 8.75 -12.58
N GLU A 73 6.95 9.39 -12.72
CA GLU A 73 6.79 10.74 -13.27
C GLU A 73 7.18 11.86 -12.27
N GLN A 74 7.62 11.50 -11.05
CA GLN A 74 7.97 12.44 -9.98
C GLN A 74 6.84 13.41 -9.58
N ARG A 75 5.59 13.00 -9.80
CA ARG A 75 4.39 13.77 -9.43
C ARG A 75 4.01 13.51 -7.97
N LEU A 76 4.94 13.83 -7.06
CA LEU A 76 4.87 13.44 -5.64
C LEU A 76 3.64 13.98 -4.91
N HIS A 77 3.16 15.18 -5.26
CA HIS A 77 1.94 15.74 -4.67
C HIS A 77 0.68 14.93 -5.03
N ASP A 78 0.58 14.53 -6.30
CA ASP A 78 -0.56 13.75 -6.80
C ASP A 78 -0.49 12.32 -6.28
N TRP A 79 0.73 11.78 -6.17
CA TRP A 79 0.97 10.49 -5.56
C TRP A 79 0.53 10.46 -4.10
N SER A 80 0.99 11.43 -3.29
CA SER A 80 0.63 11.53 -1.88
C SER A 80 -0.89 11.64 -1.70
N ARG A 81 -1.56 12.46 -2.53
CA ARG A 81 -3.02 12.57 -2.54
C ARG A 81 -3.69 11.23 -2.85
N GLY A 82 -3.19 10.49 -3.83
CA GLY A 82 -3.73 9.18 -4.18
C GLY A 82 -3.60 8.16 -3.04
N VAL A 83 -2.53 8.20 -2.24
CA VAL A 83 -2.42 7.35 -1.04
C VAL A 83 -3.45 7.75 0.02
N VAL A 84 -3.67 9.05 0.23
CA VAL A 84 -4.72 9.54 1.16
C VAL A 84 -6.11 9.09 0.70
N GLU A 85 -6.42 9.19 -0.59
CA GLU A 85 -7.70 8.71 -1.15
C GLU A 85 -7.90 7.20 -0.93
N LEU A 86 -6.84 6.41 -1.08
CA LEU A 86 -6.87 4.97 -0.76
C LEU A 86 -7.13 4.74 0.72
N ARG A 87 -6.46 5.48 1.61
CA ARG A 87 -6.68 5.39 3.06
C ARG A 87 -8.12 5.70 3.42
N GLU A 88 -8.66 6.82 2.96
CA GLU A 88 -10.03 7.24 3.22
C GLU A 88 -11.04 6.20 2.74
N TYR A 89 -10.84 5.67 1.54
CA TYR A 89 -11.68 4.62 0.99
C TYR A 89 -11.68 3.36 1.87
N VAL A 90 -10.50 2.92 2.29
CA VAL A 90 -10.33 1.71 3.10
C VAL A 90 -10.89 1.88 4.51
N ILE A 91 -10.73 3.06 5.12
CA ILE A 91 -11.35 3.40 6.41
C ILE A 91 -12.88 3.35 6.28
N THR A 92 -13.43 4.06 5.29
CA THR A 92 -14.88 4.20 5.09
C THR A 92 -15.55 2.85 4.90
N ASN A 93 -14.88 1.93 4.19
CA ASN A 93 -15.41 0.61 3.88
C ASN A 93 -14.92 -0.49 4.85
N LYS A 94 -14.13 -0.15 5.88
CA LYS A 94 -13.56 -1.11 6.85
C LYS A 94 -12.74 -2.24 6.20
N LEU A 95 -11.96 -1.91 5.19
CA LEU A 95 -11.21 -2.88 4.36
C LEU A 95 -9.73 -2.99 4.73
N VAL A 96 -9.31 -2.53 5.91
CA VAL A 96 -7.89 -2.45 6.31
C VAL A 96 -7.21 -3.82 6.21
N THR A 97 -7.83 -4.86 6.76
CA THR A 97 -7.33 -6.24 6.66
C THR A 97 -7.18 -6.69 5.22
N SER A 98 -8.21 -6.49 4.38
CA SER A 98 -8.18 -6.86 2.97
C SER A 98 -7.09 -6.11 2.20
N LEU A 99 -6.87 -4.83 2.51
CA LEU A 99 -5.80 -4.05 1.90
C LEU A 99 -4.43 -4.63 2.27
N VAL A 100 -4.16 -4.88 3.56
CA VAL A 100 -2.85 -5.42 3.99
C VAL A 100 -2.58 -6.77 3.34
N THR A 101 -3.55 -7.69 3.34
CA THR A 101 -3.42 -9.00 2.66
C THR A 101 -3.09 -8.83 1.17
N LEU A 102 -3.74 -7.88 0.50
CA LEU A 102 -3.51 -7.62 -0.91
C LEU A 102 -2.15 -6.99 -1.19
N LEU A 103 -1.69 -6.05 -0.35
CA LEU A 103 -0.35 -5.45 -0.46
C LEU A 103 0.75 -6.49 -0.24
N VAL A 104 0.58 -7.42 0.70
CA VAL A 104 1.51 -8.55 0.91
C VAL A 104 1.51 -9.48 -0.30
N THR A 105 0.32 -9.77 -0.86
CA THR A 105 0.20 -10.57 -2.09
C THR A 105 0.90 -9.89 -3.28
N LEU A 106 0.78 -8.56 -3.37
CA LEU A 106 1.44 -7.73 -4.37
C LEU A 106 2.97 -7.76 -4.21
N LEU A 107 3.49 -7.68 -2.98
CA LEU A 107 4.93 -7.83 -2.70
C LEU A 107 5.44 -9.20 -3.17
N LYS A 108 4.67 -10.25 -2.92
CA LYS A 108 5.01 -11.62 -3.33
C LYS A 108 5.03 -11.82 -4.84
N ARG A 109 4.06 -11.26 -5.56
CA ARG A 109 3.92 -11.45 -7.02
C ARG A 109 4.79 -10.50 -7.83
N HIS A 110 5.10 -9.31 -7.31
CA HIS A 110 5.70 -8.23 -8.09
C HIS A 110 6.80 -7.51 -7.32
N GLU A 111 7.94 -8.19 -7.15
CA GLU A 111 9.12 -7.62 -6.47
C GLU A 111 9.60 -6.30 -7.09
N GLN A 112 9.46 -6.13 -8.42
CA GLN A 112 9.79 -4.89 -9.13
C GLN A 112 8.99 -3.66 -8.64
N ASN A 113 7.83 -3.88 -8.01
CA ASN A 113 6.97 -2.84 -7.46
C ASN A 113 7.14 -2.68 -5.94
N ALA A 114 8.00 -3.47 -5.31
CA ALA A 114 8.08 -3.54 -3.85
C ALA A 114 8.41 -2.20 -3.21
N VAL A 115 9.29 -1.40 -3.82
CA VAL A 115 9.62 -0.05 -3.33
C VAL A 115 8.38 0.86 -3.30
N CYS A 116 7.57 0.85 -4.36
CA CYS A 116 6.33 1.62 -4.41
C CYS A 116 5.34 1.14 -3.34
N ILE A 117 5.20 -0.17 -3.15
CA ILE A 117 4.27 -0.75 -2.18
C ILE A 117 4.70 -0.39 -0.75
N VAL A 118 6.00 -0.48 -0.44
CA VAL A 118 6.56 -0.07 0.86
C VAL A 118 6.28 1.41 1.13
N GLN A 119 6.49 2.29 0.14
CA GLN A 119 6.19 3.71 0.30
C GLN A 119 4.70 3.99 0.51
N ILE A 120 3.82 3.24 -0.17
CA ILE A 120 2.37 3.31 0.06
C ILE A 120 2.06 2.92 1.50
N ILE A 121 2.60 1.81 2.00
CA ILE A 121 2.42 1.36 3.39
C ILE A 121 2.84 2.46 4.37
N GLU A 122 4.05 3.01 4.21
CA GLU A 122 4.56 4.08 5.06
C GLU A 122 3.60 5.29 5.07
N HIS A 123 3.14 5.74 3.90
CA HIS A 123 2.26 6.90 3.80
C HIS A 123 0.83 6.62 4.26
N MET A 124 0.35 5.38 4.15
CA MET A 124 -0.95 4.99 4.71
C MET A 124 -0.97 5.18 6.22
N CYS A 125 0.15 4.95 6.91
CA CYS A 125 0.24 5.06 8.36
C CYS A 125 0.14 6.49 8.91
N PHE A 126 0.41 7.54 8.11
CA PHE A 126 0.47 8.93 8.60
C PHE A 126 -0.41 9.91 7.83
N GLU A 127 -0.99 10.87 8.56
CA GLU A 127 -1.70 12.01 8.01
C GLU A 127 -0.73 13.04 7.38
N THR A 128 -1.28 14.00 6.65
CA THR A 128 -0.50 15.04 5.95
C THR A 128 0.38 15.90 6.88
N LYS A 129 0.09 15.92 8.18
CA LYS A 129 0.89 16.62 9.21
C LYS A 129 1.88 15.71 9.95
N GLY A 130 2.01 14.44 9.54
CA GLY A 130 2.87 13.45 10.21
C GLY A 130 2.23 12.77 11.42
N GLU A 131 1.01 13.14 11.80
CA GLU A 131 0.23 12.46 12.86
C GLU A 131 -0.09 11.01 12.43
N PRO A 132 -0.03 10.03 13.34
CA PRO A 132 -0.52 8.68 13.05
C PRO A 132 -1.98 8.71 12.59
N SER A 133 -2.26 8.03 11.48
CA SER A 133 -3.61 7.94 10.91
C SER A 133 -4.51 6.99 11.71
N LEU A 134 -5.82 7.04 11.44
CA LEU A 134 -6.81 6.15 12.08
C LEU A 134 -6.58 4.67 11.81
N VAL A 135 -5.86 4.31 10.74
CA VAL A 135 -5.55 2.90 10.44
C VAL A 135 -4.26 2.43 11.10
N PHE A 136 -3.46 3.33 11.69
CA PHE A 136 -2.09 3.05 12.11
C PHE A 136 -1.95 1.77 12.93
N ASP A 137 -2.64 1.67 14.06
CA ASP A 137 -2.50 0.53 14.99
C ASP A 137 -2.86 -0.79 14.32
N GLN A 138 -4.03 -0.82 13.65
CA GLN A 138 -4.50 -2.02 12.95
C GLN A 138 -3.56 -2.40 11.80
N PHE A 139 -3.06 -1.42 11.06
CA PHE A 139 -2.18 -1.64 9.92
C PHE A 139 -0.85 -2.23 10.35
N VAL A 140 -0.23 -1.68 11.40
CA VAL A 140 1.03 -2.18 11.97
C VAL A 140 0.85 -3.60 12.53
N GLU A 141 -0.22 -3.85 13.29
CA GLU A 141 -0.51 -5.19 13.83
C GLU A 141 -0.62 -6.24 12.71
N LEU A 142 -1.31 -5.90 11.62
CA LEU A 142 -1.48 -6.80 10.47
C LEU A 142 -0.17 -7.01 9.70
N LEU A 143 0.69 -5.99 9.59
CA LEU A 143 2.01 -6.13 8.98
C LEU A 143 2.92 -7.05 9.81
N VAL A 144 2.90 -6.92 11.14
CA VAL A 144 3.66 -7.81 12.04
C VAL A 144 3.16 -9.25 11.91
N LYS A 145 1.84 -9.47 11.92
CA LYS A 145 1.28 -10.80 11.68
C LYS A 145 1.66 -11.37 10.30
N ALA A 146 1.67 -10.54 9.27
CA ALA A 146 2.10 -10.97 7.94
C ALA A 146 3.60 -11.30 7.90
N LEU A 147 4.43 -10.57 8.65
CA LEU A 147 5.85 -10.86 8.80
C LEU A 147 6.06 -12.22 9.47
N ASP A 148 5.39 -12.49 10.59
CA ASP A 148 5.46 -13.77 11.30
C ASP A 148 5.09 -14.94 10.37
N GLN A 149 4.00 -14.79 9.61
CA GLN A 149 3.59 -15.78 8.61
C GLN A 149 4.62 -15.96 7.49
N CYS A 150 5.29 -14.89 7.04
CA CYS A 150 6.35 -15.01 6.04
C CYS A 150 7.56 -15.77 6.60
N CYS A 151 7.91 -15.55 7.87
CA CYS A 151 8.97 -16.27 8.55
C CYS A 151 8.65 -17.77 8.67
N GLU A 152 7.44 -18.11 9.14
CA GLU A 152 6.97 -19.51 9.21
C GLU A 152 7.01 -20.21 7.85
N ASN A 153 6.59 -19.52 6.79
CA ASN A 153 6.56 -20.04 5.43
C ASN A 153 7.91 -19.95 4.69
N LYS A 154 8.97 -19.46 5.36
CA LYS A 154 10.31 -19.23 4.78
C LYS A 154 10.30 -18.34 3.52
N ASP A 155 9.35 -17.41 3.42
CA ASP A 155 9.24 -16.43 2.33
C ASP A 155 10.11 -15.20 2.61
N ALA A 156 11.43 -15.42 2.63
CA ALA A 156 12.40 -14.41 3.05
C ALA A 156 12.35 -13.13 2.19
N GLY A 157 12.03 -13.26 0.89
CA GLY A 157 11.94 -12.11 -0.02
C GLY A 157 10.82 -11.15 0.39
N VAL A 158 9.62 -11.67 0.66
CA VAL A 158 8.48 -10.86 1.11
C VAL A 158 8.71 -10.34 2.53
N ALA A 159 9.26 -11.17 3.42
CA ALA A 159 9.58 -10.79 4.79
C ALA A 159 10.50 -9.53 4.85
N ILE A 160 11.53 -9.47 3.99
CA ILE A 160 12.44 -8.31 3.92
C ILE A 160 11.69 -7.03 3.54
N TRP A 161 10.73 -7.09 2.62
CA TRP A 161 9.97 -5.92 2.20
C TRP A 161 8.96 -5.47 3.26
N ILE A 162 8.26 -6.41 3.92
CA ILE A 162 7.37 -6.11 5.05
C ILE A 162 8.17 -5.45 6.19
N LEU A 163 9.32 -6.03 6.52
CA LEU A 163 10.23 -5.50 7.51
C LEU A 163 10.65 -4.06 7.18
N ARG A 164 11.04 -3.81 5.93
CA ARG A 164 11.41 -2.47 5.47
C ARG A 164 10.29 -1.47 5.67
N ALA A 165 9.05 -1.87 5.36
CA ALA A 165 7.88 -1.05 5.60
C ALA A 165 7.65 -0.76 7.08
N ILE A 166 7.75 -1.76 7.95
CA ILE A 166 7.63 -1.59 9.41
C ILE A 166 8.70 -0.62 9.93
N HIS A 167 9.95 -0.75 9.49
CA HIS A 167 11.02 0.19 9.85
C HIS A 167 10.73 1.62 9.38
N GLY A 168 10.24 1.79 8.16
CA GLY A 168 9.82 3.11 7.65
C GLY A 168 8.71 3.72 8.50
N VAL A 169 7.71 2.93 8.88
CA VAL A 169 6.62 3.36 9.78
C VAL A 169 7.15 3.74 11.16
N LEU A 170 7.99 2.91 11.79
CA LEU A 170 8.57 3.21 13.10
C LEU A 170 9.43 4.48 13.08
N HIS A 171 10.17 4.70 11.99
CA HIS A 171 10.94 5.91 11.79
C HIS A 171 10.03 7.15 11.68
N GLY A 172 8.95 7.08 10.91
CA GLY A 172 7.95 8.16 10.81
C GLY A 172 7.32 8.49 12.16
N LEU A 173 6.95 7.47 12.93
CA LEU A 173 6.38 7.64 14.27
C LEU A 173 7.38 8.33 15.21
N ARG A 174 8.65 7.93 15.15
CA ARG A 174 9.72 8.57 15.91
C ARG A 174 9.85 10.05 15.56
N GLN A 175 9.88 10.39 14.26
CA GLN A 175 9.97 11.79 13.82
C GLN A 175 8.78 12.62 14.33
N TYR A 176 7.57 12.07 14.27
CA TYR A 176 6.38 12.72 14.82
C TYR A 176 6.53 13.00 16.32
N HIS A 177 6.98 12.03 17.12
CA HIS A 177 7.21 12.24 18.55
C HIS A 177 8.30 13.26 18.85
N GLU A 178 9.41 13.24 18.10
CA GLU A 178 10.49 14.21 18.26
C GLU A 178 9.99 15.64 17.99
N GLN A 179 9.18 15.82 16.94
CA GLN A 179 8.59 17.12 16.58
C GLN A 179 7.54 17.61 17.58
N GLN A 180 6.70 16.71 18.07
CA GLN A 180 5.57 17.08 18.92
C GLN A 180 5.98 17.36 20.38
N TYR A 181 7.03 16.69 20.86
CA TYR A 181 7.39 16.74 22.27
C TYR A 181 8.70 17.46 22.56
N ASP A 182 9.51 17.83 21.55
CA ASP A 182 10.79 18.55 21.71
C ASP A 182 11.75 17.85 22.72
N ILE A 183 11.67 16.51 22.82
CA ILE A 183 12.44 15.72 23.78
C ILE A 183 13.65 15.10 23.09
N SER A 184 14.70 15.91 23.02
CA SER A 184 16.05 15.38 23.21
C SER A 184 16.17 14.90 24.67
N ARG A 185 16.08 13.58 24.94
CA ARG A 185 16.67 12.83 26.09
C ARG A 185 15.82 11.86 26.93
N GLN A 186 14.53 11.58 26.67
CA GLN A 186 13.73 10.88 27.71
C GLN A 186 12.95 9.60 27.36
N ASN A 187 13.28 8.85 26.30
CA ASN A 187 12.52 7.64 25.95
C ASN A 187 13.31 6.33 25.91
N GLN A 188 14.15 6.08 26.92
CA GLN A 188 14.96 4.84 27.04
C GLN A 188 14.14 3.53 27.09
N ARG A 189 12.85 3.58 27.45
CA ARG A 189 11.94 2.40 27.44
C ARG A 189 11.33 2.13 26.07
N HIS A 190 10.93 3.15 25.31
CA HIS A 190 10.47 2.95 23.92
C HIS A 190 11.59 2.45 23.00
N TRP A 191 12.85 2.81 23.32
CA TRP A 191 14.02 2.23 22.68
C TRP A 191 14.13 0.71 22.87
N GLN A 192 13.66 0.17 24.00
CA GLN A 192 13.70 -1.28 24.25
C GLN A 192 12.68 -2.01 23.38
N ASP A 193 11.49 -1.46 23.16
CA ASP A 193 10.47 -2.09 22.31
C ASP A 193 10.87 -2.08 20.82
N GLN A 194 11.47 -0.99 20.33
CA GLN A 194 12.00 -0.92 18.95
C GLN A 194 13.20 -1.86 18.73
N ASN A 195 14.09 -1.95 19.71
CA ASN A 195 15.20 -2.90 19.67
C ASN A 195 14.68 -4.34 19.78
N MET A 196 13.65 -4.62 20.58
CA MET A 196 13.05 -5.94 20.71
C MET A 196 12.41 -6.40 19.40
N ILE A 197 11.67 -5.53 18.71
CA ILE A 197 11.14 -5.82 17.37
C ILE A 197 12.30 -6.13 16.42
N THR A 198 13.33 -5.27 16.41
CA THR A 198 14.53 -5.46 15.57
C THR A 198 15.28 -6.76 15.89
N GLU A 199 15.38 -7.16 17.16
CA GLU A 199 16.03 -8.42 17.58
C GLU A 199 15.19 -9.65 17.23
N MET A 200 13.87 -9.63 17.46
CA MET A 200 12.97 -10.69 16.98
C MET A 200 13.09 -10.90 15.46
N ILE A 201 13.25 -9.80 14.72
CA ILE A 201 13.48 -9.83 13.27
C ILE A 201 14.82 -10.46 12.91
N TYR A 202 15.89 -10.12 13.62
CA TYR A 202 17.21 -10.73 13.40
C TYR A 202 17.16 -12.23 13.70
N ASP A 203 16.50 -12.64 14.78
CA ASP A 203 16.36 -14.05 15.14
C ASP A 203 15.58 -14.83 14.08
N CYS A 204 14.45 -14.30 13.59
CA CYS A 204 13.68 -14.91 12.50
C CYS A 204 14.46 -14.99 11.18
N LEU A 205 15.24 -13.95 10.83
CA LEU A 205 16.06 -13.96 9.61
C LEU A 205 17.22 -14.95 9.72
N VAL A 206 17.89 -15.02 10.87
CA VAL A 206 19.01 -15.94 11.14
C VAL A 206 18.53 -17.40 11.11
N GLU A 207 17.37 -17.71 11.70
CA GLU A 207 16.77 -19.05 11.61
C GLU A 207 16.41 -19.45 10.17
N SER A 208 15.94 -18.50 9.36
CA SER A 208 15.62 -18.75 7.95
C SER A 208 16.87 -19.03 7.09
N ILE A 209 18.01 -18.39 7.42
CA ILE A 209 19.28 -18.51 6.68
C ILE A 209 20.07 -19.75 7.14
N GLY A 210 20.00 -20.10 8.43
CA GLY A 210 20.71 -21.24 9.02
C GLY A 210 20.24 -22.63 8.57
N THR A 211 19.13 -22.72 7.82
CA THR A 211 18.63 -24.00 7.26
C THR A 211 19.11 -24.29 5.83
N LYS A 212 20.06 -23.51 5.28
CA LYS A 212 20.67 -23.78 3.97
C LYS A 212 21.88 -24.72 3.98
N ASP A 213 22.42 -25.10 5.15
CA ASP A 213 23.64 -25.91 5.26
C ASP A 213 23.45 -27.23 6.04
N ASN A 214 22.33 -27.94 5.86
CA ASN A 214 22.20 -29.36 6.27
C ASN A 214 21.43 -30.18 5.24
#